data_AF-M0BKU5-F1
#
_entry.id   AF-M0BKU5-F1
#
_cell.length_a   1.000
_cell.length_b   1.000
_cell.length_c   1.000
_cell.angle_alpha   90.00
_cell.angle_beta   90.00
_cell.angle_gamma   90.00
#
_symmetry.space_group_name_H-M   'P 1'
#
loop_
_entity.id
_entity.type
_entity.pdbx_description
1 polymer ?
#
loop_
_entity_poly.entity_id
_entity_poly.type
_entity_poly.pdbx_seq_one_letter_code
_entity_poly.pdbx_strand_id
1 'polypeptide(L)'
;DVYKRQGIEGEQVGFPDQGNENWERVLGINLGGVFYAMREEIPVMLEDGGGAIVNTASIAGILGFPNLSPYVASKHGVVGLTRSAAVEFSADGLRVNAVLPGVIDTPMVQRSSEEDPDSMEQTIAAIPADRLGEPEEIAAAVVWLCSDDASYVTGQPLTVDGGYSVQ
;
A
#
# COMPACT_ATOMS: atom_id res chain seq x y z
N ASP A 1 -9.90 -12.17 8.70
CA ASP A 1 -9.10 -11.45 7.69
C ASP A 1 -9.77 -10.15 7.29
N VAL A 2 -9.04 -9.03 7.42
CA VAL A 2 -9.49 -7.72 6.93
C VAL A 2 -8.49 -7.22 5.89
N TYR A 3 -8.97 -7.00 4.66
CA TYR A 3 -8.20 -6.44 3.55
C TYR A 3 -8.75 -5.07 3.15
N LYS A 4 -7.89 -4.04 3.06
CA LYS A 4 -8.30 -2.65 2.82
C LYS A 4 -7.92 -2.16 1.43
N ARG A 5 -8.87 -1.64 0.66
CA ARG A 5 -8.72 -1.36 -0.78
C ARG A 5 -8.77 0.12 -1.20
N GLN A 6 -8.82 1.10 -0.28
CA GLN A 6 -9.10 2.50 -0.65
C GLN A 6 -7.99 3.47 -0.23
N GLY A 7 -7.42 4.16 -1.22
CA GLY A 7 -6.56 5.33 -1.06
C GLY A 7 -6.61 6.19 -2.34
N ILE A 8 -6.17 7.44 -2.25
CA ILE A 8 -6.13 8.41 -3.35
C ILE A 8 -4.70 8.87 -3.63
N GLU A 9 -4.38 9.23 -4.86
CA GLU A 9 -3.07 9.80 -5.23
C GLU A 9 -2.95 11.27 -4.82
N GLY A 10 -4.04 12.04 -4.96
CA GLY A 10 -4.01 13.49 -4.78
C GLY A 10 -3.59 14.22 -6.06
N GLU A 11 -3.24 15.49 -5.93
CA GLU A 11 -2.76 16.33 -7.03
C GLU A 11 -1.29 16.02 -7.39
N GLN A 12 -1.01 15.91 -8.69
CA GLN A 12 0.33 15.71 -9.23
C GLN A 12 1.01 17.04 -9.54
N VAL A 13 1.59 17.68 -8.53
CA VAL A 13 2.27 18.98 -8.65
C VAL A 13 3.62 18.97 -7.95
N GLY A 14 4.52 19.87 -8.35
CA GLY A 14 5.86 20.00 -7.78
C GLY A 14 5.82 20.17 -6.26
N PHE A 15 6.88 19.71 -5.57
CA PHE A 15 6.93 19.70 -4.10
C PHE A 15 6.56 21.07 -3.44
N PRO A 16 7.05 22.23 -3.93
CA PRO A 16 6.68 23.53 -3.35
C PRO A 16 5.24 23.96 -3.61
N ASP A 17 4.59 23.38 -4.63
CA ASP A 17 3.25 23.74 -5.08
C ASP A 17 2.16 22.86 -4.44
N GLN A 18 2.57 21.90 -3.60
CA GLN A 18 1.65 21.03 -2.87
C GLN A 18 0.84 21.85 -1.86
N GLY A 19 -0.45 22.04 -2.15
CA GLY A 19 -1.36 22.78 -1.29
C GLY A 19 -1.71 22.04 0.00
N ASN A 20 -1.98 22.81 1.05
CA ASN A 20 -2.38 22.27 2.37
C ASN A 20 -3.62 21.37 2.27
N GLU A 21 -4.62 21.74 1.47
CA GLU A 21 -5.84 20.95 1.30
C GLU A 21 -5.56 19.58 0.66
N ASN A 22 -4.73 19.54 -0.38
CA ASN A 22 -4.31 18.27 -0.99
C ASN A 22 -3.55 17.40 0.03
N TRP A 23 -2.61 18.00 0.76
CA TRP A 23 -1.85 17.33 1.82
C TRP A 23 -2.75 16.70 2.88
N GLU A 24 -3.63 17.51 3.48
CA GLU A 24 -4.55 17.08 4.54
C GLU A 24 -5.50 15.99 4.05
N ARG A 25 -6.05 16.14 2.84
CA ARG A 25 -6.96 15.16 2.24
C ARG A 25 -6.26 13.82 1.98
N VAL A 26 -5.09 13.83 1.36
CA VAL A 26 -4.33 12.61 1.04
C VAL A 26 -3.93 11.87 2.31
N LEU A 27 -3.39 12.57 3.31
CA LEU A 27 -3.01 11.96 4.57
C LEU A 27 -4.21 11.48 5.37
N GLY A 28 -5.27 12.30 5.46
CA GLY A 28 -6.48 11.94 6.19
C GLY A 28 -7.12 10.65 5.67
N ILE A 29 -7.17 10.49 4.34
CA ILE A 29 -7.73 9.28 3.70
C ILE A 29 -6.74 8.11 3.79
N ASN A 30 -5.53 8.27 3.27
CA ASN A 30 -4.61 7.14 3.08
C ASN A 30 -3.96 6.67 4.37
N LEU A 31 -3.54 7.61 5.22
CA LEU A 31 -2.82 7.30 6.45
C LEU A 31 -3.78 7.28 7.65
N GLY A 32 -4.58 8.33 7.80
CA GLY A 32 -5.58 8.45 8.85
C GLY A 32 -6.60 7.32 8.78
N GLY A 33 -7.16 7.05 7.59
CA GLY A 33 -8.11 5.95 7.39
C GLY A 33 -7.56 4.59 7.83
N VAL A 34 -6.31 4.27 7.48
CA VAL A 34 -5.64 3.03 7.91
C VAL A 34 -5.45 2.99 9.41
N PHE A 35 -4.96 4.09 10.01
CA PHE A 35 -4.77 4.22 11.45
C PHE A 35 -6.09 4.00 12.20
N TYR A 36 -7.15 4.74 11.85
CA TYR A 36 -8.43 4.65 12.53
C TYR A 36 -9.03 3.25 12.42
N ALA A 37 -8.97 2.64 11.24
CA ALA A 37 -9.49 1.29 11.06
C ALA A 37 -8.70 0.27 11.90
N MET A 38 -7.36 0.32 11.91
CA MET A 38 -6.59 -0.58 12.79
C MET A 38 -6.87 -0.33 14.28
N ARG A 39 -7.04 0.92 14.69
CA ARG A 39 -7.35 1.27 16.09
C ARG A 39 -8.63 0.59 16.57
N GLU A 40 -9.64 0.49 15.73
CA GLU A 40 -10.91 -0.18 16.08
C GLU A 40 -10.87 -1.70 15.86
N GLU A 41 -10.15 -2.18 14.84
CA GLU A 41 -10.05 -3.61 14.51
C GLU A 41 -9.22 -4.41 15.53
N ILE A 42 -8.09 -3.85 15.96
CA ILE A 42 -7.12 -4.58 16.80
C ILE A 42 -7.75 -5.09 18.10
N PRO A 43 -8.45 -4.28 18.92
CA PRO A 43 -9.06 -4.76 20.16
C PRO A 43 -10.00 -5.94 19.93
N VAL A 44 -10.84 -5.87 18.90
CA VAL A 44 -11.81 -6.93 18.55
C VAL A 44 -11.08 -8.21 18.13
N MET A 45 -10.03 -8.09 17.31
CA MET A 45 -9.24 -9.24 16.88
C MET A 45 -8.51 -9.90 18.06
N LEU A 46 -8.01 -9.12 19.01
CA LEU A 46 -7.34 -9.66 20.20
C LEU A 46 -8.32 -10.41 21.11
N GLU A 47 -9.57 -9.95 21.24
CA GLU A 47 -10.63 -10.67 21.96
C GLU A 47 -10.95 -12.04 21.32
N ASP A 48 -10.84 -12.14 20.00
CA ASP A 48 -11.04 -13.38 19.23
C ASP A 48 -9.77 -14.27 19.12
N GLY A 49 -8.68 -13.92 19.82
CA GLY A 49 -7.45 -14.72 19.88
C GLY A 49 -6.38 -14.38 18.84
N GLY A 50 -6.49 -13.23 18.20
CA GLY A 50 -5.51 -12.70 17.24
C GLY A 50 -5.96 -12.82 15.78
N GLY A 51 -5.00 -12.96 14.87
CA GLY A 51 -5.28 -13.09 13.43
C GLY A 51 -4.30 -12.34 12.55
N ALA A 52 -4.76 -11.88 11.39
CA ALA A 52 -3.95 -11.18 10.40
C ALA A 52 -4.61 -9.91 9.86
N ILE A 53 -3.86 -8.82 9.85
CA ILE A 53 -4.20 -7.55 9.18
C ILE A 53 -3.21 -7.34 8.02
N VAL A 54 -3.74 -7.05 6.83
CA VAL A 54 -2.93 -6.69 5.67
C VAL A 54 -3.33 -5.30 5.18
N ASN A 55 -2.44 -4.33 5.39
CA ASN A 55 -2.61 -2.97 4.92
C ASN A 55 -2.20 -2.84 3.45
N THR A 56 -2.90 -2.01 2.68
CA THR A 56 -2.51 -1.70 1.30
C THR A 56 -1.70 -0.41 1.26
N ALA A 57 -0.40 -0.56 1.06
CA ALA A 57 0.52 0.55 0.85
C ALA A 57 0.68 0.80 -0.66
N SER A 58 1.92 0.83 -1.14
CA SER A 58 2.38 1.01 -2.52
C SER A 58 3.90 0.87 -2.51
N ILE A 59 4.55 0.61 -3.64
CA ILE A 59 6.00 0.83 -3.78
C ILE A 59 6.41 2.27 -3.41
N ALA A 60 5.50 3.25 -3.50
CA ALA A 60 5.69 4.61 -2.97
C ALA A 60 5.82 4.68 -1.43
N GLY A 61 5.63 3.55 -0.72
CA GLY A 61 5.90 3.41 0.71
C GLY A 61 7.36 3.10 1.04
N ILE A 62 8.19 2.86 0.02
CA ILE A 62 9.64 2.63 0.13
C ILE A 62 10.46 3.42 -0.92
N LEU A 63 9.81 3.95 -1.96
CA LEU A 63 10.42 4.78 -3.01
C LEU A 63 9.86 6.20 -3.00
N GLY A 64 10.63 7.14 -3.54
CA GLY A 64 10.17 8.49 -3.84
C GLY A 64 9.65 8.61 -5.28
N PHE A 65 8.51 9.29 -5.45
CA PHE A 65 7.97 9.65 -6.76
C PHE A 65 7.87 11.18 -6.87
N PRO A 66 8.38 11.78 -7.96
CA PRO A 66 8.23 13.22 -8.17
C PRO A 66 6.74 13.59 -8.27
N ASN A 67 6.42 14.81 -7.90
CA ASN A 67 5.08 15.40 -7.95
C ASN A 67 4.00 14.74 -7.06
N LEU A 68 4.35 13.72 -6.28
CA LEU A 68 3.42 12.91 -5.46
C LEU A 68 3.79 12.91 -3.97
N SER A 69 4.40 13.99 -3.46
CA SER A 69 4.96 13.96 -2.09
C SER A 69 3.94 13.68 -0.97
N PRO A 70 2.67 14.15 -1.00
CA PRO A 70 1.69 13.76 0.01
C PRO A 70 1.35 12.26 -0.06
N TYR A 71 1.23 11.70 -1.27
CA TYR A 71 0.98 10.28 -1.47
C TYR A 71 2.12 9.43 -0.93
N VAL A 72 3.35 9.75 -1.34
CA VAL A 72 4.59 9.07 -0.88
C VAL A 72 4.68 9.11 0.64
N ALA A 73 4.47 10.28 1.26
CA ALA A 73 4.47 10.42 2.71
C ALA A 73 3.40 9.55 3.37
N SER A 74 2.18 9.54 2.82
CA SER A 74 1.08 8.72 3.35
C SER A 74 1.39 7.21 3.29
N LYS A 75 1.98 6.73 2.19
CA LYS A 75 2.30 5.31 2.00
C LYS A 75 3.50 4.86 2.82
N HIS A 76 4.50 5.71 3.02
CA HIS A 76 5.56 5.47 4.00
C HIS A 76 4.98 5.40 5.42
N GLY A 77 4.05 6.28 5.76
CA GLY A 77 3.35 6.27 7.04
C GLY A 77 2.60 4.95 7.28
N VAL A 78 1.92 4.40 6.26
CA VAL A 78 1.24 3.10 6.36
C VAL A 78 2.23 1.97 6.67
N VAL A 79 3.41 1.96 6.05
CA VAL A 79 4.48 1.00 6.37
C VAL A 79 4.95 1.18 7.81
N GLY A 80 5.10 2.42 8.28
CA GLY A 80 5.42 2.74 9.67
C GLY A 80 4.39 2.20 10.66
N LEU A 81 3.10 2.47 10.42
CA LEU A 81 2.01 1.97 11.27
C LEU A 81 1.96 0.44 11.31
N THR A 82 2.15 -0.19 10.15
CA THR A 82 2.20 -1.66 10.02
C THR A 82 3.28 -2.25 10.92
N ARG A 83 4.50 -1.70 10.87
CA ARG A 83 5.61 -2.16 11.70
C ARG A 83 5.38 -1.90 13.18
N SER A 84 4.82 -0.74 13.52
CA SER A 84 4.50 -0.39 14.91
C SER A 84 3.53 -1.40 15.52
N ALA A 85 2.40 -1.64 14.86
CA ALA A 85 1.40 -2.59 15.33
C ALA A 85 1.93 -4.03 15.34
N ALA A 86 2.73 -4.42 14.35
CA ALA A 86 3.36 -5.74 14.34
C ALA A 86 4.24 -5.96 15.58
N VAL A 87 5.14 -5.02 15.90
CA VAL A 87 6.02 -5.15 17.07
C VAL A 87 5.23 -5.18 18.37
N GLU A 88 4.15 -4.39 18.46
CA GLU A 88 3.33 -4.28 19.66
C GLU A 88 2.50 -5.54 19.94
N PHE A 89 1.88 -6.14 18.90
CA PHE A 89 0.86 -7.19 19.09
C PHE A 89 1.27 -8.60 18.64
N SER A 90 2.52 -8.81 18.20
CA SER A 90 2.96 -10.14 17.73
C SER A 90 2.89 -11.22 18.82
N ALA A 91 3.17 -10.87 20.08
CA ALA A 91 3.09 -11.80 21.20
C ALA A 91 1.65 -12.18 21.55
N ASP A 92 0.68 -11.33 21.16
CA ASP A 92 -0.75 -11.52 21.38
C ASP A 92 -1.44 -12.27 20.23
N GLY A 93 -0.65 -12.86 19.31
CA GLY A 93 -1.17 -13.65 18.19
C GLY A 93 -1.66 -12.84 17.00
N LEU A 94 -1.41 -11.53 16.95
CA LEU A 94 -1.77 -10.68 15.83
C LEU A 94 -0.58 -10.45 14.88
N ARG A 95 -0.77 -10.78 13.60
CA ARG A 95 0.20 -10.49 12.53
C ARG A 95 -0.28 -9.27 11.75
N VAL A 96 0.61 -8.30 11.54
CA VAL A 96 0.29 -7.08 10.80
C VAL A 96 1.32 -6.86 9.70
N ASN A 97 0.89 -6.95 8.44
CA ASN A 97 1.76 -6.78 7.27
C ASN A 97 1.18 -5.73 6.32
N ALA A 98 1.99 -5.33 5.33
CA ALA A 98 1.54 -4.46 4.25
C ALA A 98 1.88 -5.09 2.91
N VAL A 99 0.96 -5.00 1.95
CA VAL A 99 1.24 -5.27 0.54
C VAL A 99 1.61 -3.95 -0.15
N LEU A 100 2.66 -3.96 -0.95
CA LEU A 100 3.19 -2.82 -1.71
C LEU A 100 3.08 -3.13 -3.20
N PRO A 101 1.92 -2.86 -3.83
CA PRO A 101 1.77 -3.02 -5.26
C PRO A 101 2.67 -2.07 -6.05
N GLY A 102 3.16 -2.55 -7.20
CA GLY A 102 3.71 -1.72 -8.27
C GLY A 102 2.61 -1.07 -9.12
N VAL A 103 2.85 -0.94 -10.43
CA VAL A 103 1.82 -0.46 -11.37
C VAL A 103 0.92 -1.62 -11.77
N ILE A 104 -0.35 -1.54 -11.40
CA ILE A 104 -1.34 -2.63 -11.54
C ILE A 104 -2.44 -2.20 -12.50
N ASP A 105 -2.84 -3.09 -13.40
CA ASP A 105 -3.95 -2.86 -14.33
C ASP A 105 -5.26 -2.70 -13.55
N THR A 106 -5.64 -1.46 -13.33
CA THR A 106 -6.82 -1.07 -12.58
C THR A 106 -7.52 0.04 -13.36
N PRO A 107 -8.82 0.28 -13.11
CA PRO A 107 -9.52 1.39 -13.76
C PRO A 107 -8.84 2.76 -13.56
N MET A 108 -8.03 2.93 -12.51
CA MET A 108 -7.24 4.13 -12.29
C MET A 108 -6.09 4.25 -13.29
N VAL A 109 -5.28 3.19 -13.43
CA VAL A 109 -4.17 3.11 -14.39
C VAL A 109 -4.69 3.15 -15.82
N GLN A 110 -5.82 2.50 -16.12
CA GLN A 110 -6.45 2.54 -17.44
C GLN A 110 -6.83 3.98 -17.85
N ARG A 111 -7.42 4.76 -16.93
CA ARG A 111 -7.72 6.18 -17.22
C ARG A 111 -6.45 6.99 -17.47
N SER A 112 -5.40 6.80 -16.67
CA SER A 112 -4.11 7.47 -16.92
C SER A 112 -3.49 7.06 -18.25
N SER A 113 -3.64 5.79 -18.65
CA SER A 113 -3.19 5.30 -19.96
C SER A 113 -3.96 5.90 -21.13
N GLU A 114 -5.25 6.20 -20.95
CA GLU A 114 -6.07 6.86 -21.98
C GLU A 114 -5.71 8.34 -22.15
N GLU A 115 -5.31 9.00 -21.05
CA GLU A 115 -4.91 10.41 -21.05
C GLU A 115 -3.49 10.61 -21.62
N ASP A 116 -2.56 9.70 -21.32
CA ASP A 116 -1.17 9.75 -21.79
C ASP A 116 -0.60 8.34 -22.11
N PRO A 117 -0.90 7.80 -23.30
CA PRO A 117 -0.47 6.46 -23.72
C PRO A 117 1.06 6.31 -23.78
N ASP A 118 1.78 7.34 -24.25
CA ASP A 118 3.24 7.30 -24.42
C ASP A 118 3.95 7.23 -23.06
N SER A 119 3.44 7.93 -22.05
CA SER A 119 3.92 7.85 -20.67
C SER A 119 3.64 6.47 -20.05
N MET A 120 2.49 5.85 -20.37
CA MET A 120 2.18 4.50 -19.91
C MET A 120 3.13 3.46 -20.53
N GLU A 121 3.43 3.56 -21.82
CA GLU A 121 4.37 2.64 -22.49
C GLU A 121 5.77 2.72 -21.87
N GLN A 122 6.26 3.94 -21.58
CA GLN A 122 7.52 4.13 -20.86
C GLN A 122 7.48 3.56 -19.44
N THR A 123 6.35 3.72 -18.75
CA THR A 123 6.14 3.13 -17.42
C THR A 123 6.23 1.61 -17.47
N ILE A 124 5.58 0.97 -18.44
CA ILE A 124 5.61 -0.48 -18.63
C ILE A 124 7.04 -0.96 -18.93
N ALA A 125 7.75 -0.28 -19.85
CA ALA A 125 9.12 -0.61 -20.22
C ALA A 125 10.12 -0.45 -19.06
N ALA A 126 9.79 0.35 -18.04
CA ALA A 126 10.59 0.51 -16.83
C ALA A 126 10.37 -0.60 -15.79
N ILE A 127 9.33 -1.44 -15.95
CA ILE A 127 9.06 -2.60 -15.08
C ILE A 127 9.88 -3.79 -15.61
N PRO A 128 10.74 -4.44 -14.82
CA PRO A 128 11.53 -5.60 -15.29
C PRO A 128 10.71 -6.78 -15.81
N ALA A 129 9.49 -6.97 -15.29
CA ALA A 129 8.55 -7.96 -15.80
C ALA A 129 7.93 -7.61 -17.17
N ASP A 130 8.17 -6.39 -17.67
CA ASP A 130 7.73 -5.86 -18.99
C ASP A 130 6.21 -5.93 -19.19
N ARG A 131 5.46 -5.73 -18.10
CA ARG A 131 3.99 -5.67 -18.09
C ARG A 131 3.48 -5.00 -16.82
N LEU A 132 2.22 -4.59 -16.85
CA LEU A 132 1.46 -4.28 -15.64
C LEU A 132 1.21 -5.56 -14.82
N GLY A 133 1.12 -5.39 -13.50
CA GLY A 133 0.62 -6.45 -12.63
C GLY A 133 -0.90 -6.55 -12.71
N GLU A 134 -1.45 -7.73 -12.45
CA GLU A 134 -2.89 -7.97 -12.40
C GLU A 134 -3.43 -7.80 -10.96
N PRO A 135 -4.67 -7.31 -10.76
CA PRO A 135 -5.28 -7.24 -9.44
C PRO A 135 -5.29 -8.57 -8.67
N GLU A 136 -5.42 -9.68 -9.39
CA GLU A 136 -5.39 -11.05 -8.86
C GLU A 136 -4.03 -11.40 -8.25
N GLU A 137 -2.92 -10.86 -8.76
CA GLU A 137 -1.59 -11.09 -8.19
C GLU A 137 -1.44 -10.41 -6.83
N ILE A 138 -2.01 -9.21 -6.69
CA ILE A 138 -2.08 -8.51 -5.39
C ILE A 138 -3.00 -9.26 -4.43
N ALA A 139 -4.17 -9.70 -4.91
CA ALA A 139 -5.12 -10.45 -4.10
C ALA A 139 -4.52 -11.77 -3.60
N ALA A 140 -3.79 -12.50 -4.43
CA ALA A 140 -3.11 -13.73 -4.05
C ALA A 140 -2.08 -13.50 -2.93
N ALA A 141 -1.27 -12.44 -3.04
CA ALA A 141 -0.31 -12.08 -2.00
C ALA A 141 -0.98 -11.72 -0.66
N VAL A 142 -2.09 -11.00 -0.71
CA VAL A 142 -2.90 -10.65 0.47
C VAL A 142 -3.49 -11.90 1.11
N VAL A 143 -4.10 -12.78 0.33
CA VAL A 143 -4.67 -14.04 0.83
C VAL A 143 -3.60 -14.90 1.49
N TRP A 144 -2.42 -14.99 0.88
CA TRP A 144 -1.29 -15.70 1.49
C TRP A 144 -0.87 -15.06 2.82
N LEU A 145 -0.71 -13.73 2.87
CA LEU A 145 -0.37 -13.02 4.12
C LEU A 145 -1.42 -13.22 5.22
N CYS A 146 -2.70 -13.39 4.87
CA CYS A 146 -3.76 -13.70 5.82
C CYS A 146 -3.76 -15.16 6.28
N SER A 147 -3.30 -16.09 5.43
CA SER A 147 -3.31 -17.53 5.71
C SER A 147 -2.31 -17.98 6.80
N ASP A 148 -2.47 -19.23 7.25
CA ASP A 148 -1.56 -19.90 8.18
C ASP A 148 -0.16 -20.17 7.58
N ASP A 149 -0.05 -20.21 6.25
CA ASP A 149 1.25 -20.37 5.56
C ASP A 149 2.18 -19.18 5.80
N ALA A 150 1.63 -18.03 6.23
CA ALA A 150 2.38 -16.84 6.63
C ALA A 150 2.45 -16.66 8.15
N SER A 151 2.27 -17.74 8.93
CA SER A 151 2.18 -17.74 10.40
C SER A 151 3.36 -17.10 11.15
N TYR A 152 4.53 -16.96 10.52
CA TYR A 152 5.70 -16.28 11.11
C TYR A 152 6.08 -14.96 10.40
N VAL A 153 5.21 -14.48 9.50
CA VAL A 153 5.41 -13.24 8.75
C VAL A 153 4.60 -12.13 9.41
N THR A 154 5.30 -11.15 9.97
CA THR A 154 4.70 -9.96 10.59
C THR A 154 5.65 -8.76 10.42
N GLY A 155 5.08 -7.55 10.32
CA GLY A 155 5.80 -6.30 10.11
C GLY A 155 6.41 -6.12 8.71
N GLN A 156 6.11 -7.01 7.76
CA GLN A 156 6.72 -7.00 6.44
C GLN A 156 5.97 -6.09 5.47
N PRO A 157 6.68 -5.18 4.78
CA PRO A 157 6.21 -4.55 3.55
C PRO A 157 6.52 -5.47 2.36
N LEU A 158 5.58 -6.33 2.00
CA LEU A 158 5.72 -7.26 0.87
C LEU A 158 5.51 -6.52 -0.46
N THR A 159 6.57 -6.33 -1.23
CA THR A 159 6.50 -5.78 -2.59
C THR A 159 5.96 -6.79 -3.59
N VAL A 160 5.04 -6.35 -4.44
CA VAL A 160 4.46 -7.13 -5.54
C VAL A 160 4.38 -6.20 -6.75
N ASP A 161 5.50 -6.07 -7.47
CA ASP A 161 5.73 -4.95 -8.39
C ASP A 161 6.48 -5.30 -9.68
N GLY A 162 6.65 -6.59 -9.98
CA GLY A 162 7.36 -7.03 -11.17
C GLY A 162 8.86 -6.67 -11.17
N GLY A 163 9.45 -6.39 -9.99
CA GLY A 163 10.87 -6.06 -9.85
C GLY A 163 11.19 -4.56 -9.94
N TYR A 164 10.18 -3.70 -10.09
CA TYR A 164 10.36 -2.26 -10.30
C TYR A 164 11.20 -1.60 -9.19
N SER A 165 11.02 -1.98 -7.92
CA SER A 165 11.65 -1.30 -6.80
C SER A 165 13.10 -1.71 -6.51
N VAL A 166 13.66 -2.68 -7.23
CA VAL A 166 14.98 -3.28 -6.91
C VAL A 166 16.03 -3.10 -8.01
N GLN A 167 15.79 -2.19 -8.95
CA GLN A 167 16.72 -1.83 -10.04
C GLN A 167 17.51 -0.55 -9.77
#